data_AF-A0A7V2HBD3-F1
#
_entry.id   AF-A0A7V2HBD3-F1
#
_cell.length_a   1.000
_cell.length_b   1.000
_cell.length_c   1.000
_cell.angle_alpha   90.00
_cell.angle_beta   90.00
_cell.angle_gamma   90.00
#
_symmetry.space_group_name_H-M   'P 1'
#
loop_
_entity.id
_entity.type
_entity.pdbx_description
1 polymer ?
#
loop_
_entity_poly.entity_id
_entity_poly.type
_entity_poly.pdbx_seq_one_letter_code
_entity_poly.pdbx_strand_id
1 'polypeptide(L)'
;MDYSSVVTHASSRYPGVEFSVVRMSMGRRIELGRQVREIGLKAPFLEASPNLQDQIEAGILQRRIDKVYLSWGLHEIRGLTIDGQPPGAEELFERGPEDLVEEILTSIRAELRLTGDERKN
;
A
#
# COMPACT_ATOMS: atom_id res chain seq x y z
N MET A 1 -20.60 -17.90 10.89
CA MET A 1 -19.35 -17.61 10.18
C MET A 1 -19.03 -16.16 10.46
N ASP A 2 -17.97 -15.88 11.20
CA ASP A 2 -17.59 -14.51 11.57
C ASP A 2 -16.57 -14.00 10.56
N TYR A 3 -16.95 -12.99 9.78
CA TYR A 3 -16.10 -12.37 8.77
C TYR A 3 -15.51 -11.07 9.31
N SER A 4 -14.19 -11.02 9.50
CA SER A 4 -13.47 -9.76 9.72
C SER A 4 -13.05 -9.14 8.39
N SER A 5 -13.37 -7.86 8.20
CA SER A 5 -12.95 -7.04 7.06
C SER A 5 -11.54 -6.46 7.20
N VAL A 6 -10.84 -6.77 8.29
CA VAL A 6 -9.52 -6.24 8.63
C VAL A 6 -8.62 -7.36 9.15
N VAL A 7 -7.32 -7.28 8.84
CA VAL A 7 -6.26 -8.12 9.43
C VAL A 7 -5.20 -7.21 10.05
N THR A 8 -4.73 -7.59 11.23
CA THR A 8 -3.75 -6.83 12.00
C THR A 8 -2.40 -7.53 11.97
N HIS A 9 -1.33 -6.75 11.81
CA HIS A 9 0.05 -7.19 11.79
C HIS A 9 0.85 -6.37 12.80
N ALA A 10 1.76 -7.04 13.51
CA ALA A 10 2.82 -6.36 14.24
C ALA A 10 3.97 -6.03 13.28
N SER A 11 4.55 -4.84 13.38
CA SER A 11 5.73 -4.49 12.58
C SER A 11 6.93 -5.32 13.03
N SER A 12 7.60 -5.92 12.05
CA SER A 12 8.86 -6.63 12.23
C SER A 12 10.04 -5.68 12.41
N ARG A 13 9.95 -4.45 11.89
CA ARG A 13 10.99 -3.42 11.94
C ARG A 13 10.87 -2.51 13.15
N TYR A 14 9.65 -2.28 13.64
CA TYR A 14 9.36 -1.37 14.74
C TYR A 14 8.60 -2.07 15.88
N PRO A 15 9.31 -2.57 16.91
CA PRO A 15 8.68 -3.19 18.07
C PRO A 15 7.67 -2.24 18.74
N GLY A 16 6.46 -2.75 19.02
CA GLY A 16 5.37 -1.98 19.61
C GLY A 16 4.50 -1.23 18.59
N VAL A 17 4.89 -1.21 17.30
CA VAL A 17 4.03 -0.72 16.23
C VAL A 17 3.18 -1.87 15.68
N GLU A 18 1.88 -1.63 15.59
CA GLU A 18 0.92 -2.54 14.96
C GLU A 18 0.13 -1.78 13.90
N PHE A 19 -0.13 -2.42 12.77
CA PHE A 19 -0.93 -1.84 11.71
C PHE A 19 -1.99 -2.83 11.23
N SER A 20 -3.12 -2.28 10.84
CA SER A 20 -4.27 -3.05 10.38
C SER A 20 -4.55 -2.71 8.92
N VAL A 21 -4.70 -3.74 8.08
CA VAL A 21 -5.00 -3.59 6.66
C VAL A 21 -6.37 -4.16 6.33
N VAL A 22 -7.04 -3.53 5.37
CA VAL A 22 -8.37 -3.92 4.92
C VAL A 22 -8.28 -5.18 4.06
N ARG A 23 -9.07 -6.20 4.41
CA ARG A 23 -9.38 -7.34 3.54
C ARG A 23 -10.32 -6.87 2.43
N MET A 24 -9.74 -6.47 1.31
CA MET A 24 -10.49 -5.82 0.24
C MET A 24 -11.60 -6.72 -0.33
N SER A 25 -12.83 -6.21 -0.30
CA SER A 25 -13.95 -6.84 -1.01
C SER A 25 -13.70 -6.84 -2.52
N MET A 26 -14.38 -7.72 -3.25
CA MET A 26 -14.24 -7.82 -4.71
C MET A 26 -14.45 -6.47 -5.41
N GLY A 27 -15.51 -5.73 -5.05
CA GLY A 27 -15.79 -4.42 -5.63
C GLY A 27 -14.68 -3.40 -5.38
N ARG A 28 -14.10 -3.36 -4.17
CA ARG A 28 -12.98 -2.46 -3.87
C ARG A 28 -11.72 -2.80 -4.66
N ARG A 29 -11.47 -4.09 -4.92
CA ARG A 29 -10.34 -4.54 -5.74
C ARG A 29 -10.45 -4.12 -7.20
N ILE A 30 -11.65 -4.21 -7.78
CA ILE A 30 -11.90 -3.75 -9.15
C ILE A 30 -11.64 -2.25 -9.26
N GLU A 31 -12.16 -1.46 -8.32
CA GLU A 31 -11.98 0.00 -8.33
C GLU A 31 -10.53 0.41 -8.09
N LEU A 32 -9.82 -0.26 -7.18
CA LEU A 32 -8.39 -0.07 -6.98
C LEU A 32 -7.60 -0.37 -8.27
N GLY A 33 -7.88 -1.50 -8.92
CA GLY A 33 -7.26 -1.88 -10.19
C GLY A 33 -7.50 -0.83 -11.29
N ARG A 34 -8.71 -0.24 -11.32
CA ARG A 34 -9.05 0.86 -12.23
C ARG A 34 -8.15 2.08 -12.00
N GLN A 35 -8.00 2.51 -10.75
CA GLN A 35 -7.18 3.68 -10.40
C GLN A 35 -5.68 3.44 -10.66
N VAL A 36 -5.17 2.26 -10.31
CA VAL A 36 -3.77 1.88 -10.59
C VAL A 36 -3.50 1.84 -12.09
N ARG A 37 -4.42 1.26 -12.88
CA ARG A 37 -4.31 1.24 -14.34
C ARG A 37 -4.29 2.64 -14.93
N GLU A 38 -5.14 3.54 -14.43
CA GLU A 38 -5.19 4.94 -14.89
C GLU A 38 -3.85 5.66 -14.67
N ILE A 39 -3.15 5.37 -13.57
CA ILE A 39 -1.79 5.88 -13.32
C ILE A 39 -0.78 5.22 -14.28
N GLY A 40 -0.85 3.90 -14.45
CA GLY A 40 0.06 3.13 -15.30
C GLY A 40 -0.03 3.45 -16.80
N LEU A 41 -1.16 3.95 -17.28
CA LEU A 41 -1.31 4.40 -18.68
C LEU A 41 -0.36 5.56 -19.05
N LYS A 42 0.25 6.24 -18.06
CA LYS A 42 1.27 7.27 -18.27
C LYS A 42 2.70 6.72 -18.36
N ALA A 43 2.89 5.41 -18.19
CA ALA A 43 4.20 4.77 -18.08
C ALA A 43 4.81 4.10 -19.34
N PRO A 44 4.18 4.00 -20.54
CA PRO A 44 4.58 3.00 -21.54
C PRO A 44 5.99 3.16 -22.16
N PHE A 45 6.75 4.20 -21.82
CA PHE A 45 8.11 4.43 -22.34
C PHE A 45 9.20 4.49 -21.25
N LEU A 46 8.85 4.36 -19.97
CA LEU A 46 9.76 4.75 -18.88
C LEU A 46 10.61 3.59 -18.31
N GLU A 47 10.07 2.37 -18.24
CA GLU A 47 10.74 1.25 -17.55
C GLU A 47 11.93 0.63 -18.31
N ALA A 48 12.01 0.83 -19.63
CA ALA A 48 13.06 0.24 -20.48
C ALA A 48 14.10 1.27 -20.98
N SER A 49 13.97 2.53 -20.57
CA SER A 49 14.86 3.61 -21.02
C SER A 49 16.07 3.76 -20.10
N PRO A 50 17.30 3.84 -20.63
CA PRO A 50 18.49 4.14 -19.84
C PRO A 50 18.59 5.62 -19.46
N ASN A 51 17.65 6.47 -19.89
CA ASN A 51 17.64 7.88 -19.58
C ASN A 51 17.28 8.12 -18.10
N LEU A 52 18.10 8.90 -17.41
CA LEU A 52 17.87 9.30 -16.02
C LEU A 52 16.50 9.97 -15.82
N GLN A 53 16.04 10.79 -16.76
CA GLN A 53 14.74 11.44 -16.68
C GLN A 53 13.60 10.42 -16.65
N ASP A 54 13.70 9.40 -17.50
CA ASP A 54 12.67 8.37 -17.61
C ASP A 54 12.65 7.48 -16.36
N GLN A 55 13.81 7.21 -15.75
CA GLN A 55 13.93 6.48 -14.48
C GLN A 55 13.32 7.25 -13.30
N ILE A 56 13.57 8.57 -13.23
CA ILE A 56 12.97 9.43 -12.21
C ILE A 56 11.45 9.43 -12.35
N GLU A 57 10.95 9.54 -13.58
CA GLU A 57 9.52 9.60 -13.86
C GLU A 57 8.82 8.25 -13.57
N ALA A 58 9.47 7.12 -13.87
CA ALA A 58 9.04 5.79 -13.44
C ALA A 58 8.96 5.68 -11.91
N GLY A 59 9.99 6.15 -11.20
CA GLY A 59 10.00 6.18 -9.73
C GLY A 59 8.84 6.99 -9.15
N ILE A 60 8.55 8.16 -9.70
CA ILE A 60 7.41 9.00 -9.29
C ILE A 60 6.08 8.28 -9.51
N LEU A 61 5.89 7.65 -10.68
CA LEU A 61 4.68 6.88 -10.96
C LEU A 61 4.50 5.71 -9.98
N GLN A 62 5.58 4.99 -9.67
CA GLN A 62 5.53 3.90 -8.69
C GLN A 62 5.11 4.41 -7.31
N ARG A 63 5.68 5.52 -6.84
CA ARG A 63 5.29 6.14 -5.56
C ARG A 63 3.84 6.61 -5.55
N ARG A 64 3.30 7.08 -6.68
CA ARG A 64 1.87 7.42 -6.78
C ARG A 64 0.99 6.19 -6.66
N ILE A 65 1.38 5.08 -7.29
CA ILE A 65 0.68 3.79 -7.15
C ILE A 65 0.72 3.33 -5.68
N ASP A 66 1.86 3.47 -5.02
CA ASP A 66 2.02 3.13 -3.59
C ASP A 66 1.10 3.98 -2.70
N LYS A 67 1.00 5.30 -2.93
CA LYS A 67 0.05 6.18 -2.20
C LYS A 67 -1.40 5.70 -2.38
N VAL A 68 -1.78 5.24 -3.56
CA VAL A 68 -3.11 4.66 -3.80
C VAL A 68 -3.30 3.37 -3.01
N TYR A 69 -2.34 2.45 -3.04
CA TYR A 69 -2.43 1.22 -2.24
C TYR A 69 -2.55 1.50 -0.74
N LEU A 70 -1.73 2.41 -0.21
CA LEU A 70 -1.73 2.73 1.21
C LEU A 70 -3.04 3.37 1.65
N SER A 71 -3.56 4.35 0.89
CA SER A 71 -4.83 5.02 1.21
C SER A 71 -6.04 4.08 1.16
N TRP A 72 -6.00 3.07 0.30
CA TRP A 72 -7.06 2.07 0.20
C TRP A 72 -6.93 0.93 1.21
N GLY A 73 -5.69 0.55 1.53
CA GLY A 73 -5.38 -0.66 2.27
C GLY A 73 -5.14 -0.45 3.75
N LEU A 74 -4.58 0.68 4.18
CA LEU A 74 -4.34 0.95 5.59
C LEU A 74 -5.65 1.33 6.29
N HIS A 75 -6.00 0.60 7.35
CA HIS A 75 -7.15 0.90 8.19
C HIS A 75 -6.75 1.72 9.42
N GLU A 76 -5.71 1.28 10.12
CA GLU A 76 -5.26 1.88 11.37
C GLU A 76 -3.78 1.55 11.60
N ILE A 77 -3.06 2.43 12.28
CA ILE A 77 -1.73 2.17 12.82
C ILE A 77 -1.67 2.63 14.28
N ARG A 78 -1.04 1.81 15.12
CA ARG A 78 -0.88 2.01 16.56
C ARG A 78 0.59 1.88 16.93
N GLY A 79 0.97 2.54 18.02
CA GLY A 79 2.36 2.55 18.50
C GLY A 79 3.30 3.48 17.72
N LEU A 80 2.79 4.17 16.70
CA LEU A 80 3.50 5.20 15.96
C LEU A 80 2.81 6.55 16.16
N THR A 81 3.61 7.59 16.40
CA THR A 81 3.16 8.98 16.36
C THR A 81 4.09 9.78 15.46
N ILE A 82 3.52 10.59 14.57
CA ILE A 82 4.26 11.58 13.78
C ILE A 82 3.89 12.94 14.36
N ASP A 83 4.90 13.69 14.81
CA ASP A 83 4.74 14.94 15.57
C ASP A 83 3.72 14.87 16.72
N GLY A 84 3.69 13.73 17.42
CA GLY A 84 2.80 13.53 18.56
C GLY A 84 1.33 13.23 18.21
N GLN A 85 1.01 12.98 16.93
CA GLN A 85 -0.32 12.53 16.50
C GLN A 85 -0.25 11.15 15.85
N PRO A 86 -1.28 10.29 16.02
CA PRO A 86 -1.37 9.04 15.27
C PRO A 86 -1.54 9.35 13.78
N PRO A 87 -0.66 8.83 12.89
CA PRO A 87 -0.70 9.20 11.49
C PRO A 87 -1.83 8.49 10.74
N GLY A 88 -2.49 9.21 9.83
CA GLY A 88 -3.31 8.62 8.78
C GLY A 88 -2.46 8.05 7.65
N ALA A 89 -3.09 7.46 6.64
CA ALA A 89 -2.39 6.93 5.47
C ALA A 89 -1.61 8.01 4.71
N GLU A 90 -2.13 9.25 4.66
CA GLU A 90 -1.46 10.37 3.98
C GLU A 90 -0.24 10.84 4.77
N GLU A 91 -0.37 11.11 6.07
CA GLU A 91 0.76 11.50 6.91
C GLU A 91 1.85 10.43 6.96
N LEU A 92 1.45 9.15 7.01
CA LEU A 92 2.39 8.04 7.01
C LEU A 92 3.16 7.97 5.68
N PHE A 93 2.50 8.21 4.54
CA PHE A 93 3.16 8.22 3.24
C PHE A 93 4.17 9.37 3.09
N GLU A 94 3.83 10.56 3.62
CA GLU A 94 4.62 11.77 3.40
C GLU A 94 5.74 11.95 4.44
N ARG A 95 5.53 11.46 5.66
CA ARG A 95 6.36 11.79 6.82
C ARG A 95 6.76 10.57 7.64
N GLY A 96 6.21 9.39 7.32
CA GLY A 96 6.49 8.16 8.02
C GLY A 96 7.84 7.56 7.66
N PRO A 97 8.33 6.59 8.46
CA PRO A 97 9.50 5.82 8.11
C PRO A 97 9.26 5.02 6.81
N GLU A 98 10.14 5.18 5.82
CA GLU A 98 9.98 4.59 4.49
C GLU A 98 9.94 3.05 4.55
N ASP A 99 10.78 2.47 5.39
CA ASP A 99 10.89 1.03 5.61
C ASP A 99 9.64 0.42 6.26
N LEU A 100 8.91 1.17 7.07
CA LEU A 100 7.60 0.79 7.61
C LEU A 100 6.49 0.91 6.56
N VAL A 101 6.52 1.97 5.74
CA VAL A 101 5.58 2.12 4.62
C VAL A 101 5.69 0.95 3.64
N GLU A 102 6.92 0.54 3.30
CA GLU A 102 7.18 -0.64 2.46
C GLU A 102 6.64 -1.94 3.08
N GLU A 103 6.79 -2.13 4.38
CA GLU A 103 6.26 -3.29 5.11
C GLU A 103 4.72 -3.36 5.02
N ILE A 104 4.06 -2.22 5.23
CA ILE A 104 2.61 -2.12 5.15
C ILE A 104 2.13 -2.36 3.72
N LEU A 105 2.77 -1.75 2.72
CA LEU A 105 2.46 -1.95 1.30
C LEU A 105 2.61 -3.41 0.89
N THR A 106 3.64 -4.08 1.38
CA THR A 106 3.85 -5.51 1.15
C THR A 106 2.68 -6.33 1.70
N SER A 107 2.22 -6.03 2.92
CA SER A 107 1.08 -6.69 3.55
C SER A 107 -0.23 -6.43 2.79
N ILE A 108 -0.49 -5.19 2.36
CA ILE A 108 -1.65 -4.83 1.54
C ILE A 108 -1.65 -5.61 0.22
N ARG A 109 -0.50 -5.67 -0.47
CA ARG A 109 -0.37 -6.39 -1.74
C ARG A 109 -0.53 -7.90 -1.55
N ALA A 110 -0.06 -8.46 -0.43
CA ALA A 110 -0.27 -9.86 -0.09
C ALA A 110 -1.76 -10.18 0.06
N GLU A 111 -2.52 -9.38 0.81
CA GLU A 111 -3.98 -9.56 0.95
C GLU A 111 -4.73 -9.47 -0.40
N LEU A 112 -4.25 -8.60 -1.30
CA LEU A 112 -4.80 -8.50 -2.66
C LEU A 112 -4.51 -9.72 -3.53
N ARG A 113 -3.31 -10.30 -3.42
CA ARG A 113 -2.91 -11.51 -4.16
C ARG A 113 -3.59 -12.76 -3.63
N LEU A 114 -3.63 -12.93 -2.30
CA LEU A 114 -4.28 -14.06 -1.63
C LEU A 114 -5.77 -14.13 -1.96
N THR A 115 -6.41 -12.97 -2.14
CA THR A 115 -7.83 -12.93 -2.52
C THR A 115 -8.07 -13.17 -4.01
N GLY A 116 -7.03 -13.17 -4.86
CA GLY A 116 -7.08 -13.49 -6.29
C GLY A 116 -6.80 -14.97 -6.59
N ASP A 117 -5.72 -15.52 -6.03
CA ASP A 117 -5.26 -16.88 -6.35
C ASP A 117 -5.49 -17.93 -5.24
N GLU A 118 -5.64 -17.57 -3.96
CA GLU A 118 -5.59 -18.55 -2.87
C GLU A 118 -6.61 -18.31 -1.74
N ARG A 119 -7.90 -18.48 -2.07
CA ARG A 119 -8.92 -18.99 -1.14
C ARG A 119 -9.40 -20.39 -1.56
N LYS A 120 -8.47 -21.22 -2.02
CA LYS A 120 -8.65 -22.67 -2.18
C LYS A 120 -7.65 -23.35 -1.27
N ASN A 121 -7.95 -23.45 0.02
CA ASN A 121 -7.57 -24.51 0.94
C ASN A 121 -8.20 -24.23 2.31
#